data_AF-A0A932FWP0-F1
#
_entry.id   AF-A0A932FWP0-F1
#
_cell.length_a   1.000
_cell.length_b   1.000
_cell.length_c   1.000
_cell.angle_alpha   90.00
_cell.angle_beta   90.00
_cell.angle_gamma   90.00
#
_symmetry.space_group_name_H-M   'P 1'
#
loop_
_entity.id
_entity.type
_entity.pdbx_description
1 polymer ?
#
loop_
_entity_poly.entity_id
_entity_poly.type
_entity_poly.pdbx_seq_one_letter_code
_entity_poly.pdbx_strand_id
1 'polypeptide(L)' 'MEESQITSEQIVDLARRLSPLEKLRLIERVASDLEAALQTPIPPQRRSLRGVLKGCSISAEEIDQARQEMWGTFPREDL' A
#
# COMPACT_ATOMS: atom_id res chain seq x y z
N MET A 1 6.62 16.87 -27.78
CA MET A 1 7.52 15.73 -28.02
C MET A 1 6.63 14.53 -28.15
N GLU A 2 6.47 13.97 -29.35
CA GLU A 2 5.64 12.78 -29.55
C GLU A 2 6.29 11.60 -28.84
N GLU A 3 5.61 11.05 -27.83
CA GLU A 3 5.99 9.79 -27.21
C GLU A 3 5.74 8.68 -28.23
N SER A 4 6.76 8.29 -29.00
CA SER A 4 6.68 7.07 -29.80
C SER A 4 6.50 5.89 -28.86
N GLN A 5 5.32 5.27 -28.92
CA GLN A 5 5.02 4.05 -28.18
C GLN A 5 5.94 2.94 -28.67
N ILE A 6 6.93 2.59 -27.84
CA ILE A 6 7.81 1.45 -28.10
C ILE A 6 6.98 0.17 -27.92
N THR A 7 6.93 -0.67 -28.95
CA THR A 7 6.19 -1.95 -28.89
C THR A 7 7.03 -3.06 -28.28
N SER A 8 6.38 -4.09 -27.72
CA SER A 8 7.07 -5.27 -27.18
C SER A 8 7.90 -6.00 -28.24
N GLU A 9 7.40 -6.08 -29.48
CA GLU A 9 8.09 -6.67 -30.62
C GLU A 9 9.40 -5.94 -30.94
N GLN A 10 9.38 -4.60 -30.93
CA GLN A 10 10.59 -3.79 -31.13
C GLN A 10 11.64 -4.04 -30.05
N ILE A 11 11.22 -4.20 -28.78
CA ILE A 11 12.14 -4.51 -27.67
C ILE A 11 12.76 -5.90 -27.87
N VAL A 12 11.97 -6.89 -28.30
CA VAL A 12 12.47 -8.25 -28.59
C VAL A 12 13.50 -8.21 -29.71
N ASP A 13 13.24 -7.46 -30.78
CA ASP A 13 14.18 -7.34 -31.91
C ASP A 13 15.51 -6.68 -31.51
N LEU A 14 15.46 -5.69 -30.62
CA LEU A 14 16.67 -5.10 -30.04
C LEU A 14 17.41 -6.09 -29.13
N ALA A 15 16.69 -6.80 -28.26
CA ALA A 15 17.26 -7.78 -27.36
C ALA A 15 17.94 -8.94 -28.10
N ARG A 16 17.47 -9.30 -29.30
CA ARG A 16 18.11 -10.33 -30.14
C ARG A 16 19.54 -9.97 -30.55
N ARG A 17 19.88 -8.68 -30.66
CA ARG A 17 21.22 -8.19 -31.04
C ARG A 17 22.25 -8.28 -29.92
N LEU A 18 21.81 -8.47 -28.68
CA LEU A 18 22.68 -8.61 -27.52
C LEU A 18 23.44 -9.94 -27.53
N SER A 19 24.63 -9.94 -26.92
CA SER A 19 25.36 -11.18 -26.63
C SER A 19 24.59 -12.07 -25.65
N PRO A 20 24.89 -13.39 -25.57
CA PRO A 20 24.21 -14.29 -24.63
C PRO A 20 24.27 -13.83 -23.18
N LEU A 21 25.42 -13.27 -22.73
CA LEU A 21 25.58 -12.78 -21.36
C LEU A 21 24.73 -11.54 -21.08
N GLU A 22 24.63 -10.62 -22.05
CA GLU A 22 23.82 -9.42 -21.93
C GLU A 22 22.32 -9.75 -21.92
N LYS A 23 21.88 -10.75 -22.68
CA LYS A 23 20.50 -11.25 -22.63
C LYS A 23 20.15 -11.77 -21.25
N LEU A 24 21.05 -12.52 -20.61
CA LEU A 24 20.83 -13.03 -19.25
C LEU A 24 20.68 -11.88 -18.25
N ARG A 25 21.58 -10.88 -18.31
CA ARG A 25 21.50 -9.69 -17.45
C ARG A 25 20.21 -8.89 -17.65
N LEU A 26 19.73 -8.78 -18.89
CA LEU A 26 18.46 -8.13 -19.20
C LEU A 26 17.29 -8.87 -18.55
N ILE A 27 17.26 -10.20 -18.65
CA ILE A 27 16.22 -11.03 -18.03
C ILE A 27 16.24 -10.85 -16.51
N GLU A 28 17.40 -10.92 -15.86
CA GLU A 28 17.54 -10.72 -14.42
C GLU A 28 17.00 -9.36 -13.98
N ARG A 29 17.39 -8.29 -14.70
CA ARG A 29 16.93 -6.91 -14.42
C ARG A 29 15.41 -6.80 -14.50
N VAL A 30 14.83 -7.26 -15.61
CA VAL A 30 13.37 -7.17 -15.85
C VAL A 30 12.60 -8.03 -14.85
N ALA A 31 13.12 -9.20 -14.49
CA ALA A 31 12.51 -10.06 -13.48
C ALA A 31 12.48 -9.37 -12.10
N SER A 32 13.60 -8.77 -11.67
CA SER A 32 13.65 -8.01 -10.41
C SER A 32 12.69 -6.82 -10.39
N ASP A 33 12.60 -6.07 -11.49
CA ASP A 33 11.68 -4.93 -11.60
C ASP A 33 10.21 -5.39 -11.51
N LEU A 34 9.87 -6.52 -12.13
CA LEU A 34 8.53 -7.12 -12.04
C LEU A 34 8.21 -7.62 -10.64
N GLU A 35 9.15 -8.29 -9.97
CA GLU A 35 8.97 -8.73 -8.59
C GLU A 35 8.70 -7.54 -7.67
N ALA A 36 9.44 -6.44 -7.81
CA ALA A 36 9.22 -5.22 -7.04
C ALA A 36 7.84 -4.60 -7.30
N ALA A 37 7.40 -4.56 -8.57
CA ALA A 37 6.07 -4.06 -8.93
C ALA A 37 4.93 -4.95 -8.38
N LEU A 38 5.11 -6.27 -8.42
CA LEU A 38 4.14 -7.24 -7.91
C LEU A 38 4.11 -7.30 -6.38
N GLN A 39 5.20 -6.91 -5.71
CA GLN A 39 5.28 -6.74 -4.26
C GLN A 39 4.54 -5.50 -3.75
N THR A 40 3.67 -4.87 -4.55
CA THR A 40 2.74 -3.84 -4.07
C THR A 40 2.07 -4.36 -2.80
N PRO A 41 2.34 -3.75 -1.63
CA PRO A 41 1.85 -4.30 -0.37
C PRO A 41 0.34 -4.31 -0.45
N ILE A 42 -0.24 -5.51 -0.37
CA ILE A 42 -1.68 -5.64 -0.16
C ILE A 42 -1.96 -4.81 1.09
N PRO A 43 -2.69 -3.68 0.98
CA PRO A 43 -2.98 -2.89 2.16
C PRO A 43 -3.65 -3.82 3.16
N PRO A 44 -3.21 -3.85 4.42
CA PRO A 44 -3.77 -4.77 5.40
C PRO A 44 -5.29 -4.64 5.34
N GLN A 45 -5.99 -5.76 5.14
CA GLN A 45 -7.44 -5.75 5.10
C GLN A 45 -7.93 -5.06 6.37
N ARG A 46 -8.51 -3.87 6.23
CA ARG A 46 -9.00 -3.09 7.36
C ARG A 46 -10.16 -3.88 7.97
N ARG A 47 -9.90 -4.58 9.07
CA ARG A 47 -10.96 -5.24 9.83
C ARG A 47 -11.82 -4.16 10.48
N SER A 48 -13.12 -4.26 10.29
CA SER A 48 -14.07 -3.35 10.93
C SER A 48 -14.03 -3.56 12.45
N LEU A 49 -13.75 -2.50 13.19
CA LEU A 49 -13.83 -2.49 14.66
C LEU A 49 -15.28 -2.61 15.17
N ARG A 50 -16.29 -2.43 14.29
CA ARG A 50 -17.71 -2.53 14.64
C ARG A 50 -18.07 -3.89 15.25
N GLY A 51 -17.36 -4.96 14.86
CA GLY A 51 -17.57 -6.31 15.39
C GLY A 51 -16.82 -6.59 16.70
N VAL A 52 -15.77 -5.82 17.02
CA VAL A 52 -14.90 -6.07 18.18
C VAL A 52 -15.63 -5.80 19.50
N LEU A 53 -16.55 -4.82 19.50
CA LEU A 53 -17.31 -4.42 20.69
C LEU A 53 -18.65 -5.18 20.83
N LYS A 54 -18.89 -6.19 20.00
CA LYS A 54 -20.14 -6.97 20.07
C LYS A 54 -20.15 -7.77 21.38
N GLY A 55 -21.07 -7.42 22.28
CA GLY A 55 -21.22 -8.06 23.59
C GLY A 55 -20.63 -7.27 24.76
N CYS A 56 -19.98 -6.14 24.50
CA CYS A 56 -19.64 -5.18 25.56
C CYS A 56 -20.91 -4.40 25.97
N SER A 57 -21.31 -4.51 27.24
CA SER A 57 -22.30 -3.64 27.85
C SER A 57 -21.58 -2.48 28.52
N ILE A 58 -21.40 -1.38 27.80
CA ILE A 58 -20.80 -0.16 28.33
C ILE A 58 -21.94 0.78 28.73
N SER A 59 -21.92 1.26 29.97
CA SER A 59 -22.92 2.21 30.47
C SER A 59 -22.62 3.64 30.02
N ALA A 60 -23.61 4.53 30.12
CA ALA A 60 -23.41 5.94 29.79
C ALA A 60 -22.39 6.59 30.74
N GLU A 61 -22.43 6.23 32.01
CA GLU A 61 -21.54 6.72 33.06
C GLU A 61 -20.08 6.31 32.80
N GLU A 62 -19.84 5.09 32.34
CA GLU A 62 -18.51 4.61 31.96
C GLU A 62 -17.94 5.39 30.76
N ILE A 63 -18.78 5.74 29.79
CA ILE A 63 -18.39 6.57 28.63
C ILE A 63 -18.03 7.99 29.09
N ASP A 64 -18.84 8.58 29.97
CA ASP A 64 -18.62 9.94 30.46
C ASP A 64 -17.36 10.03 31.33
N GLN A 65 -17.13 9.02 32.18
CA GLN A 65 -15.91 8.89 32.98
C GLN A 65 -14.67 8.76 32.09
N ALA A 66 -14.70 7.87 31.09
CA ALA A 66 -13.58 7.70 30.16
C ALA A 66 -13.31 8.98 29.36
N ARG A 67 -14.35 9.71 28.95
CA ARG A 67 -14.22 11.00 28.27
C ARG A 67 -13.56 12.05 29.17
N GLN A 68 -13.96 12.11 30.43
CA GLN A 68 -13.38 13.03 31.41
C GLN A 68 -11.93 12.69 31.72
N GLU A 69 -11.56 11.41 31.81
CA GLU A 69 -10.18 10.97 32.02
C GLU A 69 -9.28 11.31 30.84
N MET A 70 -9.75 11.09 29.60
CA MET A 70 -8.95 11.31 28.41
C MET A 70 -8.88 12.79 27.99
N TRP A 71 -9.99 13.52 28.15
CA TRP A 71 -10.17 14.87 27.59
C TRP A 71 -10.66 15.90 28.61
N GLY A 72 -10.61 15.61 29.91
CA GLY A 72 -11.06 16.54 30.95
C GLY A 72 -10.32 17.88 30.94
N THR A 73 -9.06 17.87 30.50
CA THR A 73 -8.20 19.07 30.35
C THR A 73 -8.17 19.58 28.91
N PHE A 74 -8.93 18.99 27.99
CA PHE A 74 -8.97 19.45 26.61
C PHE A 74 -9.62 20.84 26.57
N PRO A 75 -8.95 21.86 26.03
CA PRO A 75 -9.46 23.23 26.03
C PRO A 75 -10.81 23.26 25.28
N ARG A 76 -11.86 23.65 25.99
CA ARG A 76 -13.23 23.76 25.44
C ARG A 76 -13.49 25.11 24.77
N GLU A 77 -12.53 26.01 24.88
CA GLU A 77 -12.56 27.35 24.29
C GLU A 77 -11.52 27.38 23.18
N ASP A 78 -11.99 27.18 21.95
CA ASP A 78 -11.44 27.73 20.71
C ASP A 78 -12.43 27.38 19.57
N LEU A 79 -13.52 28.16 19.50
CA LEU A 79 -14.27 28.47 18.28
C LEU A 79 -14.71 29.94 18.34
#